data_AF-A0A1V9XH52-F1
#
_entry.id   AF-A0A1V9XH52-F1
#
_cell.length_a   1.000
_cell.length_b   1.000
_cell.length_c   1.000
_cell.angle_alpha   90.00
_cell.angle_beta   90.00
_cell.angle_gamma   90.00
#
_symmetry.space_group_name_H-M   'P 1'
#
loop_
_entity.id
_entity.type
_entity.pdbx_description
1 polymer ?
#
loop_
_entity_poly.entity_id
_entity_poly.type
_entity_poly.pdbx_seq_one_letter_code
_entity_poly.pdbx_strand_id
1 'polypeptide(L)'
;HNQATFSRPVAVRFHIGLFVTCRITYPELIPHSKPFDFKELPYYDREVVSKVADGNHTVLVWTATNQALQRFNNNNNRELCEFRNCFFTSDRGELNVSAAVVFYDADLDVNDLPSRVPHQLWVFHSQEPPTSSKLSPAFDGLFNWTMSYSPKDDVHVPFFTMCREGHRPPERNFSSKEFAAIWFVDSCHPTNLPYVNLLQIEFPVHIVGPCSPQGFYCTDRHVCMDRLLPLYKFALVFEESLCTDFVTSHLREILRYDVIPVVWGGAHYSEILPKESFVVASEYGNPKELARMLYRFRSDELFRKALNARRGVHAVRVDWMCRLCEALNKRKQDARKKAYKALSAARMKAGKCRIWKRGFFRTYRSTHETVKDASDE
;
A
#
# COMPACT_ATOMS: atom_id res chain seq x y z
N HIS A 1 87.68 21.79 17.54
CA HIS A 1 86.47 22.22 16.84
C HIS A 1 85.56 21.01 16.72
N ASN A 2 84.40 21.07 17.37
CA ASN A 2 83.40 20.02 17.44
C ASN A 2 82.80 19.75 16.05
N GLN A 3 82.48 18.50 15.75
CA GLN A 3 81.08 18.07 15.59
C GLN A 3 81.01 16.58 15.28
N ALA A 4 80.46 15.85 16.24
CA ALA A 4 80.01 14.48 16.11
C ALA A 4 78.75 14.42 15.23
N THR A 5 78.75 13.53 14.24
CA THR A 5 77.58 13.20 13.42
C THR A 5 76.57 12.42 14.25
N PHE A 6 75.47 13.08 14.65
CA PHE A 6 74.29 12.44 15.20
C PHE A 6 73.32 12.09 14.06
N SER A 7 73.20 10.81 13.71
CA SER A 7 72.09 10.33 12.89
C SER A 7 70.83 10.24 13.74
N ARG A 8 69.86 11.15 13.54
CA ARG A 8 68.51 11.00 14.09
C ARG A 8 67.73 10.01 13.22
N PRO A 9 67.07 8.98 13.78
CA PRO A 9 66.08 8.21 13.04
C PRO A 9 64.83 9.09 12.86
N VAL A 10 64.41 9.31 11.61
CA VAL A 10 63.10 9.88 11.30
C VAL A 10 62.07 8.79 11.56
N ALA A 11 61.36 8.88 12.68
CA ALA A 11 60.20 8.03 12.93
C ALA A 11 59.05 8.47 12.03
N VAL A 12 58.85 7.76 10.91
CA VAL A 12 57.63 7.88 10.10
C VAL A 12 56.50 7.21 10.89
N ARG A 13 55.65 8.02 11.53
CA ARG A 13 54.39 7.54 12.11
C ARG A 13 53.44 7.17 10.96
N PHE A 14 53.36 5.89 10.64
CA PHE A 14 52.22 5.36 9.89
C PHE A 14 50.99 5.45 10.80
N HIS A 15 50.14 6.45 10.57
CA HIS A 15 48.75 6.36 11.00
C HIS A 15 48.10 5.27 10.13
N ILE A 16 48.09 4.04 10.63
CA ILE A 16 47.18 3.01 10.14
C ILE A 16 45.79 3.52 10.52
N GLY A 17 45.19 4.30 9.62
CA GLY A 17 43.77 4.55 9.64
C GLY A 17 43.11 3.20 9.49
N LEU A 18 42.58 2.68 10.60
CA LEU A 18 41.60 1.60 10.54
C LEU A 18 40.43 2.16 9.75
N PHE A 19 40.43 1.95 8.44
CA PHE A 19 39.22 2.00 7.65
C PHE A 19 38.39 0.83 8.15
N VAL A 20 37.63 1.08 9.23
CA VAL A 20 36.45 0.30 9.51
C VAL A 20 35.54 0.59 8.33
N THR A 21 35.66 -0.23 7.28
CA THR A 21 34.58 -0.40 6.34
C THR A 21 33.46 -0.99 7.19
N CYS A 22 32.67 -0.13 7.81
CA CYS A 22 31.40 -0.51 8.33
C CYS A 22 30.65 -0.96 7.08
N ARG A 23 30.69 -2.26 6.79
CA ARG A 23 29.65 -2.90 6.00
C ARG A 23 28.42 -2.72 6.86
N ILE A 24 27.81 -1.54 6.75
CA ILE A 24 26.41 -1.36 7.09
C ILE A 24 25.71 -2.25 6.06
N THR A 25 25.63 -3.54 6.37
CA THR A 25 24.57 -4.34 5.80
C THR A 25 23.30 -3.64 6.26
N TYR A 26 22.41 -3.41 5.31
CA TYR A 26 21.11 -2.79 5.51
C TYR A 26 20.19 -3.39 6.61
N PRO A 27 20.39 -4.59 7.23
CA PRO A 27 19.36 -5.12 8.13
C PRO A 27 19.34 -4.59 9.58
N GLU A 28 20.24 -3.72 10.04
CA GLU A 28 20.35 -3.43 11.50
C GLU A 28 19.67 -2.14 12.00
N LEU A 29 18.98 -1.36 11.16
CA LEU A 29 18.40 -0.05 11.57
C LEU A 29 16.87 0.06 11.44
N ILE A 30 16.15 -1.05 11.31
CA ILE A 30 14.68 -1.03 11.24
C ILE A 30 14.14 -1.94 12.35
N PRO A 31 13.27 -1.45 13.25
CA PRO A 31 12.61 -2.28 14.25
C PRO A 31 11.92 -3.45 13.55
N HIS A 32 12.14 -4.65 14.07
CA HIS A 32 11.65 -5.92 13.52
C HIS A 32 10.15 -5.89 13.22
N SER A 33 9.79 -5.55 11.98
CA SER A 33 8.69 -6.21 11.34
C SER A 33 9.15 -7.60 10.91
N LYS A 34 8.25 -8.57 11.03
CA LYS A 34 8.53 -9.94 10.64
C LYS A 34 8.94 -9.95 9.15
N PRO A 35 10.12 -10.46 8.79
CA PRO A 35 10.51 -10.53 7.38
C PRO A 35 9.55 -11.48 6.64
N PHE A 36 9.32 -11.22 5.35
CA PHE A 36 8.55 -12.09 4.47
C PHE A 36 8.96 -13.56 4.65
N ASP A 37 7.98 -14.40 4.99
CA ASP A 37 8.16 -15.84 5.08
C ASP A 37 7.19 -16.54 4.12
N PHE A 38 7.75 -17.12 3.06
CA PHE A 38 7.00 -17.90 2.09
C PHE A 38 6.19 -19.02 2.76
N LYS A 39 6.69 -19.65 3.83
CA LYS A 39 6.01 -20.79 4.47
C LYS A 39 4.76 -20.41 5.24
N GLU A 40 4.64 -19.14 5.62
CA GLU A 40 3.49 -18.63 6.38
C GLU A 40 2.34 -18.19 5.48
N LEU A 41 2.56 -18.10 4.17
CA LEU A 41 1.52 -17.74 3.23
C LEU A 41 0.45 -18.84 3.11
N PRO A 42 -0.85 -18.48 3.07
CA PRO A 42 -1.91 -19.42 2.76
C PRO A 42 -1.76 -19.98 1.34
N TYR A 43 -2.28 -21.17 1.11
CA TYR A 43 -2.31 -21.75 -0.24
C TYR A 43 -3.27 -20.99 -1.16
N TYR A 44 -2.87 -20.78 -2.42
CA TYR A 44 -3.64 -20.09 -3.45
C TYR A 44 -4.92 -20.86 -3.79
N ASP A 45 -4.80 -22.17 -4.03
CA ASP A 45 -5.93 -23.05 -4.40
C ASP A 45 -6.72 -23.55 -3.19
N ARG A 46 -6.62 -22.88 -2.04
CA ARG A 46 -7.34 -23.30 -0.85
C ARG A 46 -8.82 -23.03 -1.04
N GLU A 47 -9.62 -24.09 -1.07
CA GLU A 47 -11.07 -23.98 -1.03
C GLU A 47 -11.54 -23.21 0.21
N VAL A 48 -12.44 -22.25 0.00
CA VAL A 48 -13.07 -21.52 1.10
C VAL A 48 -14.14 -22.41 1.72
N VAL A 49 -13.83 -22.92 2.91
CA VAL A 49 -14.79 -23.73 3.67
C VAL A 49 -15.82 -22.82 4.33
N SER A 50 -17.09 -23.01 3.97
CA SER A 50 -18.19 -22.27 4.59
C SER A 50 -18.36 -22.68 6.06
N LYS A 51 -18.65 -21.69 6.92
CA LYS A 51 -18.91 -21.86 8.35
C LYS A 51 -20.39 -21.68 8.65
N VAL A 52 -20.86 -22.47 9.62
CA VAL A 52 -22.20 -22.33 10.19
C VAL A 52 -22.27 -21.03 10.97
N ALA A 53 -23.37 -20.32 10.82
CA ALA A 53 -23.59 -19.00 11.39
C ALA A 53 -24.86 -18.96 12.23
N ASP A 54 -24.87 -18.12 13.26
CA ASP A 54 -26.03 -17.93 14.13
C ASP A 54 -26.89 -16.77 13.61
N GLY A 55 -27.97 -17.11 12.91
CA GLY A 55 -28.92 -16.15 12.35
C GLY A 55 -28.38 -15.37 11.14
N ASN A 56 -29.18 -14.42 10.65
CA ASN A 56 -28.86 -13.61 9.48
C ASN A 56 -28.51 -12.16 9.85
N HIS A 57 -27.71 -11.50 9.01
CA HIS A 57 -27.34 -10.10 9.19
C HIS A 57 -27.68 -9.29 7.95
N THR A 58 -28.66 -8.39 8.05
CA THR A 58 -28.85 -7.34 7.05
C THR A 58 -27.84 -6.23 7.27
N VAL A 59 -27.13 -5.82 6.22
CA VAL A 59 -26.12 -4.77 6.24
C VAL A 59 -26.52 -3.69 5.23
N LEU A 60 -26.82 -2.50 5.73
CA LEU A 60 -27.18 -1.36 4.89
C LEU A 60 -25.93 -0.57 4.49
N VAL A 61 -25.70 -0.40 3.21
CA VAL A 61 -24.71 0.53 2.66
C VAL A 61 -25.37 1.88 2.46
N TRP A 62 -25.15 2.80 3.40
CA TRP A 62 -25.90 4.06 3.49
C TRP A 62 -25.48 5.09 2.42
N THR A 63 -24.16 5.24 2.27
CA THR A 63 -23.55 6.15 1.31
C THR A 63 -23.46 5.44 -0.04
N ALA A 64 -24.41 5.74 -0.92
CA ALA A 64 -24.64 5.02 -2.16
C ALA A 64 -24.67 5.98 -3.34
N THR A 65 -23.57 6.70 -3.61
CA THR A 65 -23.41 7.32 -4.93
C THR A 65 -23.30 6.23 -5.99
N ASN A 66 -23.50 6.57 -7.27
CA ASN A 66 -23.43 5.60 -8.38
C ASN A 66 -22.11 4.78 -8.36
N GLN A 67 -21.00 5.34 -7.90
CA GLN A 67 -19.73 4.61 -7.77
C GLN A 67 -19.72 3.62 -6.60
N ALA A 68 -20.21 3.99 -5.42
CA ALA A 68 -20.32 3.08 -4.29
C ALA A 68 -21.27 1.91 -4.60
N LEU A 69 -22.39 2.18 -5.29
CA LEU A 69 -23.34 1.17 -5.78
C LEU A 69 -22.72 0.23 -6.83
N GLN A 70 -21.94 0.76 -7.77
CA GLN A 70 -21.22 -0.08 -8.75
C GLN A 70 -20.18 -0.96 -8.07
N ARG A 71 -19.37 -0.42 -7.15
CA ARG A 71 -18.40 -1.18 -6.36
C ARG A 71 -19.09 -2.25 -5.51
N PHE A 72 -20.26 -1.93 -4.96
CA PHE A 72 -21.10 -2.84 -4.21
C PHE A 72 -21.57 -4.02 -5.07
N ASN A 73 -22.17 -3.74 -6.24
CA ASN A 73 -22.69 -4.78 -7.13
C ASN A 73 -21.59 -5.67 -7.75
N ASN A 74 -20.42 -5.10 -8.05
CA ASN A 74 -19.31 -5.82 -8.67
C ASN A 74 -18.58 -6.80 -7.71
N ASN A 75 -18.86 -6.73 -6.41
CA ASN A 75 -18.15 -7.52 -5.39
C ASN A 75 -19.00 -8.66 -4.79
N ASN A 76 -20.24 -8.88 -5.26
CA ASN A 76 -21.17 -9.83 -4.62
C ASN A 76 -20.90 -11.29 -5.02
N ASN A 77 -19.70 -11.82 -4.76
CA ASN A 77 -19.41 -13.25 -4.92
C ASN A 77 -19.40 -13.96 -3.56
N ARG A 78 -20.61 -14.20 -3.01
CA ARG A 78 -20.84 -14.80 -1.69
C ARG A 78 -20.22 -16.20 -1.54
N GLU A 79 -20.00 -16.90 -2.63
CA GLU A 79 -19.44 -18.25 -2.61
C GLU A 79 -18.00 -18.27 -2.08
N LEU A 80 -17.28 -17.16 -2.22
CA LEU A 80 -15.90 -16.97 -1.76
C LEU A 80 -15.79 -16.53 -0.28
N CYS A 81 -16.91 -16.33 0.42
CA CYS A 81 -16.90 -15.94 1.83
C CYS A 81 -17.00 -17.16 2.76
N GLU A 82 -16.24 -17.17 3.87
CA GLU A 82 -16.41 -18.17 4.94
C GLU A 82 -17.84 -18.13 5.53
N PHE A 83 -18.38 -16.93 5.73
CA PHE A 83 -19.74 -16.71 6.23
C PHE A 83 -20.64 -16.18 5.11
N ARG A 84 -21.82 -16.79 4.94
CA ARG A 84 -22.76 -16.51 3.84
C ARG A 84 -24.11 -15.96 4.29
N ASN A 85 -24.28 -15.70 5.58
CA ASN A 85 -25.52 -15.25 6.23
C ASN A 85 -25.69 -13.72 6.25
N CYS A 86 -24.86 -12.97 5.53
CA CYS A 86 -24.98 -11.51 5.41
C CYS A 86 -25.67 -11.09 4.11
N PHE A 87 -26.67 -10.23 4.25
CA PHE A 87 -27.44 -9.65 3.16
C PHE A 87 -27.14 -8.17 3.09
N PHE A 88 -26.43 -7.77 2.04
CA PHE A 88 -26.10 -6.38 1.83
C PHE A 88 -27.16 -5.72 0.95
N THR A 89 -27.53 -4.49 1.28
CA THR A 89 -28.52 -3.70 0.55
C THR A 89 -28.14 -2.23 0.58
N SER A 90 -28.55 -1.47 -0.43
CA SER A 90 -28.50 -0.01 -0.45
C SER A 90 -29.89 0.62 -0.25
N ASP A 91 -30.92 -0.20 -0.02
CA ASP A 91 -32.27 0.27 0.25
C ASP A 91 -32.34 0.88 1.65
N ARG A 92 -32.48 2.21 1.71
CA ARG A 92 -32.57 2.95 2.98
C ARG A 92 -33.81 2.59 3.80
N GLY A 93 -34.83 1.98 3.20
CA GLY A 93 -35.99 1.43 3.93
C GLY A 93 -35.62 0.31 4.91
N GLU A 94 -34.50 -0.39 4.66
CA GLU A 94 -33.99 -1.48 5.50
C GLU A 94 -33.22 -0.99 6.74
N LEU A 95 -33.18 0.33 6.99
CA LEU A 95 -32.45 0.91 8.12
C LEU A 95 -32.86 0.27 9.45
N ASN A 96 -34.15 0.13 9.74
CA ASN A 96 -34.59 -0.33 11.07
C ASN A 96 -34.28 -1.81 11.38
N VAL A 97 -34.08 -2.63 10.34
CA VAL A 97 -33.83 -4.07 10.48
C VAL A 97 -32.36 -4.44 10.25
N SER A 98 -31.54 -3.48 9.81
CA SER A 98 -30.13 -3.69 9.53
C SER A 98 -29.31 -3.85 10.80
N ALA A 99 -28.54 -4.93 10.90
CA ALA A 99 -27.61 -5.17 12.00
C ALA A 99 -26.41 -4.21 11.98
N ALA A 100 -26.02 -3.75 10.79
CA ALA A 100 -24.94 -2.79 10.59
C ALA A 100 -25.28 -1.79 9.47
N VAL A 101 -24.76 -0.57 9.59
CA VAL A 101 -24.86 0.50 8.60
C VAL A 101 -23.46 0.94 8.22
N VAL A 102 -23.11 0.84 6.94
CA VAL A 102 -21.79 1.13 6.39
C VAL A 102 -21.79 2.50 5.72
N PHE A 103 -20.80 3.31 6.06
CA PHE A 103 -20.57 4.63 5.49
C PHE A 103 -19.21 4.68 4.82
N TYR A 104 -19.18 4.90 3.52
CA TYR A 104 -17.98 5.03 2.71
C TYR A 104 -17.41 6.44 2.81
N ASP A 105 -16.12 6.53 3.14
CA ASP A 105 -15.38 7.76 3.37
C ASP A 105 -15.56 8.80 2.26
N ALA A 106 -15.36 8.39 1.00
CA ALA A 106 -15.44 9.30 -0.14
C ALA A 106 -16.84 9.87 -0.39
N ASP A 107 -17.87 9.32 0.24
CA ASP A 107 -19.28 9.71 0.07
C ASP A 107 -19.91 10.23 1.38
N LEU A 108 -19.10 10.49 2.42
CA LEU A 108 -19.59 11.06 3.66
C LEU A 108 -20.16 12.46 3.45
N ASP A 109 -21.36 12.67 3.98
CA ASP A 109 -22.03 13.97 4.07
C ASP A 109 -22.73 14.07 5.43
N VAL A 110 -22.44 15.15 6.17
CA VAL A 110 -23.03 15.43 7.49
C VAL A 110 -24.54 15.70 7.40
N ASN A 111 -25.03 16.13 6.24
CA ASN A 111 -26.44 16.41 6.01
C ASN A 111 -27.22 15.14 5.62
N ASP A 112 -26.52 14.04 5.33
CA ASP A 112 -27.11 12.76 4.92
C ASP A 112 -26.76 11.66 5.93
N LEU A 113 -27.24 11.83 7.17
CA LEU A 113 -27.09 10.84 8.24
C LEU A 113 -28.46 10.33 8.71
N PRO A 114 -28.65 9.00 8.87
CA PRO A 114 -29.90 8.48 9.41
C PRO A 114 -30.02 8.75 10.91
N SER A 115 -31.25 8.73 11.42
CA SER A 115 -31.46 8.63 12.87
C SER A 115 -30.88 7.32 13.39
N ARG A 116 -30.02 7.40 14.42
CA ARG A 116 -29.32 6.24 14.96
C ARG A 116 -30.26 5.29 15.68
N VAL A 117 -30.26 4.02 15.30
CA VAL A 117 -31.01 2.97 16.00
C VAL A 117 -30.10 2.22 16.98
N PRO A 118 -30.46 2.07 18.27
CA PRO A 118 -29.53 1.62 19.32
C PRO A 118 -28.90 0.24 19.13
N HIS A 119 -29.56 -0.68 18.43
CA HIS A 119 -29.06 -2.05 18.23
C HIS A 119 -28.06 -2.16 17.07
N GLN A 120 -27.91 -1.11 16.26
CA GLN A 120 -27.10 -1.13 15.05
C GLN A 120 -25.64 -0.86 15.33
N LEU A 121 -24.80 -1.39 14.47
CA LEU A 121 -23.40 -1.07 14.39
C LEU A 121 -23.16 -0.09 13.23
N TRP A 122 -22.62 1.09 13.50
CA TRP A 122 -22.18 2.02 12.45
C TRP A 122 -20.72 1.76 12.10
N VAL A 123 -20.44 1.52 10.82
CA VAL A 123 -19.13 1.12 10.30
C VAL A 123 -18.63 2.20 9.36
N PHE A 124 -17.51 2.82 9.71
CA PHE A 124 -16.76 3.67 8.78
C PHE A 124 -15.93 2.78 7.84
N HIS A 125 -16.12 2.93 6.54
CA HIS A 125 -15.36 2.20 5.52
C HIS A 125 -14.52 3.15 4.69
N SER A 126 -13.22 2.88 4.56
CA SER A 126 -12.34 3.64 3.67
C SER A 126 -11.37 2.72 2.94
N GLN A 127 -11.08 3.04 1.69
CA GLN A 127 -9.93 2.52 0.94
C GLN A 127 -9.01 3.66 0.49
N GLU A 128 -9.23 4.86 1.04
CA GLU A 128 -8.48 6.07 0.73
C GLU A 128 -7.44 6.34 1.83
N PRO A 129 -6.27 6.91 1.50
CA PRO A 129 -5.31 7.31 2.51
C PRO A 129 -5.87 8.46 3.37
N PRO A 130 -5.39 8.64 4.62
CA PRO A 130 -5.87 9.71 5.51
C PRO A 130 -5.84 11.11 4.91
N THR A 131 -4.89 11.37 4.00
CA THR A 131 -4.72 12.65 3.30
C THR A 131 -5.85 12.97 2.34
N SER A 132 -6.61 11.96 1.89
CA SER A 132 -7.71 12.07 0.93
C SER A 132 -9.08 11.82 1.58
N SER A 133 -9.13 11.63 2.90
CA SER A 133 -10.36 11.32 3.65
C SER A 133 -11.29 12.53 3.77
N LYS A 134 -12.62 12.29 3.76
CA LYS A 134 -13.64 13.32 4.03
C LYS A 134 -13.99 13.44 5.51
N LEU A 135 -13.38 12.63 6.37
CA LEU A 135 -13.61 12.70 7.81
C LEU A 135 -13.26 14.07 8.38
N SER A 136 -14.23 14.67 9.07
CA SER A 136 -14.11 15.89 9.85
C SER A 136 -14.54 15.65 11.30
N PRO A 137 -14.29 16.59 12.22
CA PRO A 137 -14.77 16.49 13.61
C PRO A 137 -16.29 16.34 13.74
N ALA A 138 -17.06 16.70 12.70
CA ALA A 138 -18.52 16.52 12.69
C ALA A 138 -18.94 15.03 12.72
N PHE A 139 -18.04 14.11 12.39
CA PHE A 139 -18.30 12.67 12.44
C PHE A 139 -17.79 11.99 13.72
N ASP A 140 -17.22 12.76 14.65
CA ASP A 140 -16.68 12.21 15.89
C ASP A 140 -17.78 11.60 16.76
N GLY A 141 -17.51 10.39 17.28
CA GLY A 141 -18.43 9.62 18.11
C GLY A 141 -19.51 8.86 17.34
N LEU A 142 -19.61 9.01 16.02
CA LEU A 142 -20.64 8.33 15.23
C LEU A 142 -20.33 6.84 15.04
N PHE A 143 -19.12 6.51 14.60
CA PHE A 143 -18.79 5.14 14.19
C PHE A 143 -18.39 4.25 15.36
N ASN A 144 -18.89 3.02 15.33
CA ASN A 144 -18.50 1.96 16.25
C ASN A 144 -17.27 1.21 15.76
N TRP A 145 -17.25 0.88 14.46
CA TRP A 145 -16.15 0.16 13.81
C TRP A 145 -15.51 0.99 12.71
N THR A 146 -14.21 0.78 12.54
CA THR A 146 -13.47 1.18 11.34
C THR A 146 -13.17 -0.03 10.48
N MET A 147 -13.24 0.15 9.16
CA MET A 147 -12.98 -0.88 8.16
C MET A 147 -12.13 -0.29 7.02
N SER A 148 -10.83 -0.54 7.02
CA SER A 148 -9.93 -0.10 5.95
C SER A 148 -8.73 -1.01 5.77
N TYR A 149 -7.78 -0.59 4.93
CA TYR A 149 -6.54 -1.30 4.66
C TYR A 149 -5.60 -1.40 5.88
N SER A 150 -5.82 -0.64 6.96
CA SER A 150 -4.94 -0.72 8.13
C SER A 150 -5.19 -2.01 8.92
N PRO A 151 -4.14 -2.73 9.36
CA PRO A 151 -4.28 -3.90 10.24
C PRO A 151 -4.77 -3.55 11.65
N LYS A 152 -4.87 -2.25 11.99
CA LYS A 152 -5.33 -1.76 13.30
C LYS A 152 -6.82 -1.47 13.36
N ASP A 153 -7.52 -1.56 12.24
CA ASP A 153 -8.96 -1.34 12.18
C ASP A 153 -9.75 -2.55 12.72
N ASP A 154 -10.99 -2.31 13.15
CA ASP A 154 -11.87 -3.37 13.64
C ASP A 154 -12.12 -4.44 12.58
N VAL A 155 -12.14 -4.04 11.31
CA VAL A 155 -12.23 -4.92 10.14
C VAL A 155 -11.10 -4.60 9.17
N HIS A 156 -10.06 -5.42 9.16
CA HIS A 156 -8.93 -5.27 8.26
C HIS A 156 -9.27 -5.74 6.84
N VAL A 157 -9.18 -4.81 5.89
CA VAL A 157 -9.49 -5.02 4.47
C VAL A 157 -8.38 -4.41 3.60
N PRO A 158 -7.23 -5.09 3.46
CA PRO A 158 -6.21 -4.66 2.51
C PRO A 158 -6.73 -4.89 1.08
N PHE A 159 -6.16 -4.20 0.08
CA PHE A 159 -6.58 -4.40 -1.32
C PHE A 159 -6.33 -5.83 -1.83
N PHE A 160 -5.32 -6.49 -1.26
CA PHE A 160 -4.97 -7.86 -1.56
C PHE A 160 -4.24 -8.53 -0.39
N THR A 161 -4.18 -9.85 -0.42
CA THR A 161 -3.30 -10.63 0.45
C THR A 161 -2.41 -11.54 -0.39
N MET A 162 -1.28 -11.92 0.17
CA MET A 162 -0.32 -12.79 -0.49
C MET A 162 -0.62 -14.24 -0.14
N CYS A 163 -0.47 -15.11 -1.13
CA CYS A 163 -0.69 -16.54 -1.02
C CYS A 163 0.35 -17.27 -1.87
N ARG A 164 0.46 -18.58 -1.67
CA ARG A 164 1.46 -19.41 -2.34
C ARG A 164 0.83 -20.59 -3.06
N GLU A 165 1.47 -21.02 -4.14
CA GLU A 165 1.16 -22.32 -4.73
C GLU A 165 1.56 -23.47 -3.79
N GLY A 166 0.84 -24.59 -3.90
CA GLY A 166 1.14 -25.84 -3.17
C GLY A 166 2.57 -26.32 -3.40
N HIS A 167 3.00 -26.26 -4.65
CA HIS A 167 4.34 -26.59 -5.09
C HIS A 167 5.02 -25.33 -5.63
N ARG A 168 6.26 -25.09 -5.22
CA ARG A 168 7.02 -23.96 -5.75
C ARG A 168 7.38 -24.23 -7.21
N PRO A 169 6.93 -23.40 -8.18
CA PRO A 169 7.22 -23.60 -9.59
C PRO A 169 8.73 -23.72 -9.85
N PRO A 170 9.17 -24.45 -10.89
CA PRO A 170 10.58 -24.50 -11.25
C PRO A 170 11.13 -23.10 -11.52
N GLU A 171 12.45 -22.92 -11.37
CA GLU A 171 13.07 -21.66 -11.76
C GLU A 171 12.83 -21.38 -13.24
N ARG A 172 12.50 -20.13 -13.54
CA ARG A 172 12.31 -19.69 -14.91
C ARG A 172 13.58 -19.02 -15.40
N ASN A 173 13.93 -19.30 -16.65
CA ASN A 173 14.92 -18.52 -17.36
C ASN A 173 14.19 -17.37 -18.06
N PHE A 174 14.48 -16.14 -17.66
CA PHE A 174 13.83 -14.97 -18.23
C PHE A 174 14.65 -14.44 -19.39
N SER A 175 13.99 -14.12 -20.50
CA SER A 175 14.65 -13.46 -21.63
C SER A 175 15.11 -12.05 -21.23
N SER A 176 16.11 -11.54 -21.95
CA SER A 176 16.45 -10.13 -21.90
C SER A 176 15.22 -9.29 -22.20
N LYS A 177 15.05 -8.22 -21.44
CA LYS A 177 13.98 -7.23 -21.62
C LYS A 177 14.49 -6.08 -22.46
N GLU A 178 13.66 -5.61 -23.38
CA GLU A 178 13.99 -4.54 -24.33
C GLU A 178 14.12 -3.19 -23.63
N PHE A 179 13.17 -2.88 -22.75
CA PHE A 179 13.04 -1.58 -22.11
C PHE A 179 13.35 -1.61 -20.61
N ALA A 180 13.71 -0.44 -20.08
CA ALA A 180 14.13 -0.31 -18.69
C ALA A 180 12.93 -0.27 -17.73
N ALA A 181 12.17 0.83 -17.69
CA ALA A 181 11.02 1.00 -16.81
C ALA A 181 9.78 1.55 -17.53
N ILE A 182 8.61 1.18 -17.00
CA ILE A 182 7.31 1.71 -17.41
C ILE A 182 6.49 2.15 -16.18
N TRP A 183 5.65 3.17 -16.35
CA TRP A 183 4.69 3.62 -15.35
C TRP A 183 3.32 3.80 -15.98
N PHE A 184 2.34 3.05 -15.48
CA PHE A 184 0.92 3.22 -15.84
C PHE A 184 0.27 4.16 -14.84
N VAL A 185 -0.31 5.25 -15.34
CA VAL A 185 -0.88 6.33 -14.53
C VAL A 185 -2.35 6.50 -14.90
N ASP A 186 -3.22 6.57 -13.89
CA ASP A 186 -4.66 6.82 -14.10
C ASP A 186 -5.00 8.30 -13.88
N SER A 187 -4.19 9.03 -13.11
CA SER A 187 -4.36 10.44 -12.76
C SER A 187 -3.03 11.13 -12.46
N CYS A 188 -2.90 12.40 -12.84
CA CYS A 188 -1.67 13.17 -12.65
C CYS A 188 -1.58 13.79 -11.25
N HIS A 189 -1.04 13.03 -10.29
CA HIS A 189 -0.90 13.53 -8.92
C HIS A 189 0.32 14.44 -8.74
N PRO A 190 0.16 15.59 -8.06
CA PRO A 190 1.25 16.55 -7.85
C PRO A 190 2.34 16.03 -6.89
N THR A 191 2.07 14.93 -6.18
CA THR A 191 2.98 14.34 -5.19
C THR A 191 4.02 13.41 -5.82
N ASN A 192 3.64 12.66 -6.87
CA ASN A 192 4.48 11.63 -7.49
C ASN A 192 5.02 12.03 -8.87
N LEU A 193 4.24 12.75 -9.69
CA LEU A 193 4.62 13.13 -11.05
C LEU A 193 5.91 13.98 -11.08
N PRO A 194 6.11 15.00 -10.22
CA PRO A 194 7.37 15.74 -10.19
C PRO A 194 8.60 14.88 -9.87
N TYR A 195 8.45 13.86 -9.00
CA TYR A 195 9.54 12.92 -8.70
C TYR A 195 9.87 12.08 -9.94
N VAL A 196 8.87 11.55 -10.63
CA VAL A 196 9.07 10.72 -11.82
C VAL A 196 9.63 11.51 -13.00
N ASN A 197 9.21 12.77 -13.18
CA ASN A 197 9.78 13.65 -14.20
C ASN A 197 11.29 13.87 -14.00
N LEU A 198 11.73 14.03 -12.75
CA LEU A 198 13.16 14.09 -12.45
C LEU A 198 13.85 12.72 -12.65
N LEU A 199 13.17 11.62 -12.34
CA LEU A 199 13.68 10.28 -12.60
C LEU A 199 13.89 10.04 -14.10
N GLN A 200 12.98 10.50 -14.96
CA GLN A 200 13.08 10.37 -16.43
C GLN A 200 14.35 11.00 -17.01
N ILE A 201 14.91 12.02 -16.35
CA ILE A 201 16.18 12.65 -16.74
C ILE A 201 17.37 11.73 -16.45
N GLU A 202 17.28 10.94 -15.37
CA GLU A 202 18.38 10.12 -14.87
C GLU A 202 18.27 8.64 -15.30
N PHE A 203 17.06 8.16 -15.62
CA PHE A 203 16.75 6.78 -15.95
C PHE A 203 15.61 6.67 -16.98
N PRO A 204 15.70 5.82 -18.01
CA PRO A 204 14.63 5.68 -19.01
C PRO A 204 13.35 5.12 -18.39
N VAL A 205 12.31 5.95 -18.35
CA VAL A 205 10.97 5.59 -17.89
C VAL A 205 9.95 5.98 -18.96
N HIS A 206 9.20 5.00 -19.47
CA HIS A 206 8.03 5.26 -20.30
C HIS A 206 6.80 5.50 -19.43
N ILE A 207 6.07 6.58 -19.69
CA ILE A 207 4.83 6.90 -18.98
C ILE A 207 3.65 6.64 -19.91
N VAL A 208 2.67 5.91 -19.40
CA VAL A 208 1.45 5.52 -20.10
C VAL A 208 0.25 6.04 -19.31
N GLY A 209 -0.65 6.76 -19.97
CA GLY A 209 -1.82 7.38 -19.35
C GLY A 209 -1.91 8.89 -19.61
N PRO A 210 -2.78 9.61 -18.88
CA PRO A 210 -3.08 11.02 -19.14
C PRO A 210 -1.88 11.95 -18.94
N CYS A 211 -0.84 11.49 -18.23
CA CYS A 211 0.39 12.25 -17.97
C CYS A 211 1.54 11.85 -18.89
N SER A 212 1.28 11.04 -19.92
CA SER A 212 2.31 10.64 -20.89
C SER A 212 2.77 11.86 -21.69
N PRO A 213 4.09 12.15 -21.76
CA PRO A 213 4.61 13.26 -22.56
C PRO A 213 4.27 13.14 -24.06
N GLN A 214 4.14 11.91 -24.56
CA GLN A 214 3.79 11.61 -25.95
C GLN A 214 2.29 11.41 -26.15
N GLY A 215 1.46 11.61 -25.12
CA GLY A 215 0.02 11.38 -25.18
C GLY A 215 -0.35 9.91 -25.36
N PHE A 216 0.52 8.96 -24.99
CA PHE A 216 0.21 7.55 -25.11
C PHE A 216 -0.73 7.11 -23.97
N TYR A 217 -1.92 6.65 -24.35
CA TYR A 217 -2.93 6.12 -23.44
C TYR A 217 -3.35 4.72 -23.86
N CYS A 218 -3.77 3.90 -22.89
CA CYS A 218 -4.34 2.58 -23.15
C CYS A 218 -5.87 2.72 -23.25
N THR A 219 -6.48 2.18 -24.31
CA THR A 219 -7.94 2.05 -24.40
C THR A 219 -8.45 0.99 -23.42
N ASP A 220 -7.76 -0.14 -23.34
CA ASP A 220 -7.95 -1.18 -22.33
C ASP A 220 -6.64 -1.35 -21.57
N ARG A 221 -6.68 -1.10 -20.26
CA ARG A 221 -5.49 -1.13 -19.41
C ARG A 221 -4.86 -2.52 -19.36
N HIS A 222 -5.65 -3.59 -19.20
CA HIS A 222 -5.12 -4.94 -19.04
C HIS A 222 -4.52 -5.46 -20.34
N VAL A 223 -5.20 -5.27 -21.48
CA VAL A 223 -4.67 -5.64 -22.81
C VAL A 223 -3.36 -4.91 -23.10
N CYS A 224 -3.27 -3.64 -22.69
CA CYS A 224 -2.06 -2.83 -22.85
C CYS A 224 -0.91 -3.34 -21.97
N MET A 225 -1.20 -3.66 -20.70
CA MET A 225 -0.23 -4.24 -19.76
C MET A 225 0.29 -5.60 -20.25
N ASP A 226 -0.59 -6.48 -20.74
CA ASP A 226 -0.23 -7.81 -21.29
C ASP A 226 0.73 -7.70 -22.47
N ARG A 227 0.61 -6.66 -23.29
CA ARG A 227 1.50 -6.41 -24.42
C ARG A 227 2.82 -5.75 -24.01
N LEU A 228 2.77 -4.79 -23.10
CA LEU A 228 3.91 -3.94 -22.77
C LEU A 228 4.80 -4.55 -21.69
N LEU A 229 4.26 -4.96 -20.55
CA LEU A 229 5.06 -5.39 -19.39
C LEU A 229 6.03 -6.55 -19.67
N PRO A 230 5.75 -7.51 -20.58
CA PRO A 230 6.75 -8.50 -20.98
C PRO A 230 8.05 -7.91 -21.54
N LEU A 231 8.03 -6.67 -22.04
CA LEU A 231 9.19 -5.99 -22.62
C LEU A 231 10.04 -5.21 -21.61
N TYR A 232 9.56 -5.01 -20.38
CA TYR A 232 10.23 -4.15 -19.37
C TYR A 232 10.87 -4.97 -18.24
N LYS A 233 11.92 -4.43 -17.64
CA LYS A 233 12.48 -4.96 -16.37
C LYS A 233 11.74 -4.42 -15.16
N PHE A 234 11.44 -3.13 -15.16
CA PHE A 234 10.88 -2.44 -14.02
C PHE A 234 9.48 -1.90 -14.34
N ALA A 235 8.60 -1.94 -13.34
CA ALA A 235 7.33 -1.24 -13.38
C ALA A 235 7.20 -0.35 -12.15
N LEU A 236 6.93 0.94 -12.35
CA LEU A 236 6.74 1.88 -11.25
C LEU A 236 5.35 1.68 -10.66
N VAL A 237 5.29 1.51 -9.34
CA VAL A 237 4.06 1.38 -8.55
C VAL A 237 4.04 2.51 -7.54
N PHE A 238 3.64 3.70 -8.02
CA PHE A 238 3.69 4.91 -7.23
C PHE A 238 2.30 5.22 -6.70
N GLU A 239 2.12 5.06 -5.40
CA GLU A 239 0.86 5.40 -4.74
C GLU A 239 0.64 6.92 -4.77
N GLU A 240 -0.58 7.37 -4.53
CA GLU A 240 -0.87 8.80 -4.44
C GLU A 240 -0.30 9.45 -3.16
N SER A 241 -0.15 8.63 -2.11
CA SER A 241 0.22 9.09 -0.76
C SER A 241 1.17 8.11 -0.08
N LEU A 242 2.23 8.62 0.58
CA LEU A 242 3.19 7.80 1.32
C LEU A 242 2.73 7.59 2.76
N CYS A 243 1.64 6.85 2.94
CA CYS A 243 1.09 6.54 4.26
C CYS A 243 1.46 5.11 4.70
N THR A 244 1.61 4.93 6.01
CA THR A 244 1.81 3.64 6.67
C THR A 244 0.69 2.68 6.26
N ASP A 245 1.06 1.44 5.95
CA ASP A 245 0.19 0.33 5.51
C ASP A 245 -0.56 0.56 4.18
N PHE A 246 -0.45 1.72 3.55
CA PHE A 246 -1.18 2.03 2.33
C PHE A 246 -0.49 1.42 1.10
N VAL A 247 -1.11 0.38 0.55
CA VAL A 247 -0.74 -0.29 -0.71
C VAL A 247 -2.02 -0.62 -1.46
N THR A 248 -2.12 -0.18 -2.71
CA THR A 248 -3.34 -0.32 -3.51
C THR A 248 -3.32 -1.54 -4.41
N SER A 249 -4.39 -1.69 -5.19
CA SER A 249 -4.49 -2.73 -6.21
C SER A 249 -3.43 -2.63 -7.33
N HIS A 250 -2.76 -1.48 -7.49
CA HIS A 250 -1.70 -1.29 -8.48
C HIS A 250 -0.56 -2.29 -8.31
N LEU A 251 -0.11 -2.55 -7.07
CA LEU A 251 0.94 -3.54 -6.83
C LEU A 251 0.48 -4.94 -7.22
N ARG A 252 -0.76 -5.33 -6.86
CA ARG A 252 -1.34 -6.62 -7.25
C ARG A 252 -1.40 -6.79 -8.77
N GLU A 253 -1.76 -5.75 -9.51
CA GLU A 253 -1.78 -5.81 -10.98
C GLU A 253 -0.40 -6.06 -11.56
N ILE A 254 0.61 -5.34 -11.07
CA ILE A 254 2.00 -5.48 -11.53
C ILE A 254 2.61 -6.84 -11.16
N LEU A 255 2.27 -7.40 -10.00
CA LEU A 255 2.81 -8.68 -9.54
C LEU A 255 2.41 -9.89 -10.40
N ARG A 256 1.43 -9.75 -11.30
CA ARG A 256 1.07 -10.80 -12.27
C ARG A 256 2.10 -10.97 -13.39
N TYR A 257 3.01 -10.00 -13.54
CA TYR A 257 3.97 -9.96 -14.62
C TYR A 257 5.39 -10.20 -14.12
N ASP A 258 6.25 -10.63 -15.04
CA ASP A 258 7.67 -10.84 -14.80
C ASP A 258 8.45 -9.53 -14.89
N VAL A 259 8.19 -8.64 -13.91
CA VAL A 259 8.82 -7.33 -13.74
C VAL A 259 9.17 -7.07 -12.27
N ILE A 260 10.19 -6.26 -12.01
CA ILE A 260 10.52 -5.81 -10.66
C ILE A 260 9.72 -4.53 -10.35
N PRO A 261 8.79 -4.55 -9.38
CA PRO A 261 8.08 -3.35 -8.97
C PRO A 261 9.04 -2.37 -8.28
N VAL A 262 9.04 -1.13 -8.75
CA VAL A 262 9.68 0.01 -8.11
C VAL A 262 8.59 0.78 -7.39
N VAL A 263 8.45 0.53 -6.09
CA VAL A 263 7.33 1.00 -5.27
C VAL A 263 7.62 2.36 -4.65
N TRP A 264 6.60 3.21 -4.57
CA TRP A 264 6.64 4.48 -3.85
C TRP A 264 5.40 4.55 -2.97
N GLY A 265 5.57 4.19 -1.70
CA GLY A 265 4.50 4.18 -0.69
C GLY A 265 5.09 4.15 0.73
N GLY A 266 4.24 4.28 1.74
CA GLY A 266 4.65 4.28 3.16
C GLY A 266 4.59 2.92 3.85
N ALA A 267 4.21 1.85 3.13
CA ALA A 267 4.05 0.51 3.69
C ALA A 267 5.38 -0.22 3.90
N HIS A 268 5.35 -1.23 4.77
CA HIS A 268 6.45 -2.15 5.00
C HIS A 268 6.46 -3.27 3.95
N TYR A 269 6.92 -2.97 2.73
CA TYR A 269 6.91 -3.91 1.61
C TYR A 269 7.67 -5.22 1.87
N SER A 270 8.62 -5.26 2.80
CA SER A 270 9.31 -6.49 3.20
C SER A 270 8.43 -7.49 3.97
N GLU A 271 7.23 -7.08 4.40
CA GLU A 271 6.21 -7.99 4.94
C GLU A 271 5.35 -8.60 3.83
N ILE A 272 5.31 -7.97 2.65
CA ILE A 272 4.47 -8.36 1.51
C ILE A 272 5.26 -9.20 0.51
N LEU A 273 6.53 -8.86 0.27
CA LEU A 273 7.38 -9.47 -0.75
C LEU A 273 8.78 -9.77 -0.20
N PRO A 274 9.50 -10.74 -0.80
CA PRO A 274 10.94 -10.91 -0.57
C PRO A 274 11.70 -9.62 -0.91
N LYS A 275 12.64 -9.20 -0.05
CA LYS A 275 13.37 -7.92 -0.17
C LYS A 275 14.13 -7.77 -1.49
N GLU A 276 14.59 -8.86 -2.08
CA GLU A 276 15.29 -8.88 -3.36
C GLU A 276 14.36 -8.73 -4.58
N SER A 277 13.04 -8.75 -4.40
CA SER A 277 12.06 -8.81 -5.49
C SER A 277 11.38 -7.48 -5.82
N PHE A 278 11.74 -6.39 -5.13
CA PHE A 278 11.20 -5.04 -5.33
C PHE A 278 12.25 -3.97 -4.98
N VAL A 279 11.98 -2.71 -5.36
CA VAL A 279 12.80 -1.54 -5.01
C VAL A 279 11.92 -0.47 -4.40
N VAL A 280 12.27 0.07 -3.23
CA VAL A 280 11.51 1.15 -2.58
C VAL A 280 12.08 2.52 -2.95
N ALA A 281 11.44 3.22 -3.88
CA ALA A 281 11.88 4.53 -4.36
C ALA A 281 12.03 5.57 -3.22
N SER A 282 11.18 5.50 -2.20
CA SER A 282 11.21 6.44 -1.06
C SER A 282 12.33 6.20 -0.05
N GLU A 283 13.14 5.16 -0.22
CA GLU A 283 14.34 4.92 0.60
C GLU A 283 15.60 5.62 0.05
N TYR A 284 15.54 6.14 -1.18
CA TYR A 284 16.63 6.90 -1.80
C TYR A 284 16.42 8.40 -1.57
N GLY A 285 17.52 9.13 -1.33
CA GLY A 285 17.42 10.56 -1.01
C GLY A 285 16.87 11.41 -2.15
N ASN A 286 17.05 10.97 -3.40
CA ASN A 286 16.61 11.67 -4.60
C ASN A 286 16.49 10.71 -5.81
N PRO A 287 15.81 11.12 -6.90
CA PRO A 287 15.66 10.32 -8.13
C PRO A 287 16.99 9.87 -8.76
N LYS A 288 18.06 10.66 -8.64
CA LYS A 288 19.39 10.31 -9.17
C LYS A 288 20.02 9.12 -8.43
N GLU A 289 19.87 9.05 -7.12
CA GLU A 289 20.28 7.90 -6.32
C GLU A 289 19.49 6.64 -6.66
N LEU A 290 18.17 6.78 -6.83
CA LEU A 290 17.32 5.68 -7.31
C LEU A 290 17.78 5.19 -8.69
N ALA A 291 18.00 6.10 -9.65
CA ALA A 291 18.48 5.76 -10.99
C ALA A 291 19.80 4.97 -10.96
N ARG A 292 20.79 5.41 -10.15
CA ARG A 292 22.04 4.67 -9.96
C ARG A 292 21.80 3.25 -9.46
N MET A 293 20.84 3.06 -8.57
CA MET A 293 20.48 1.74 -8.09
C MET A 293 19.79 0.90 -9.17
N LEU A 294 18.84 1.46 -9.92
CA LEU A 294 18.14 0.76 -10.99
C LEU A 294 19.09 0.30 -12.12
N TYR A 295 20.13 1.09 -12.45
CA TYR A 295 21.17 0.65 -13.38
C TYR A 295 21.93 -0.58 -12.88
N ARG A 296 22.20 -0.70 -11.57
CA ARG A 296 22.85 -1.89 -10.99
C ARG A 296 21.96 -3.12 -11.08
N PHE A 297 20.66 -2.96 -10.83
CA PHE A 297 19.66 -4.04 -10.93
C PHE A 297 19.26 -4.38 -12.37
N ARG A 298 19.81 -3.71 -13.38
CA ARG A 298 19.53 -4.01 -14.80
C ARG A 298 20.14 -5.34 -15.26
N SER A 299 21.16 -5.87 -14.57
CA SER A 299 21.78 -7.15 -14.94
C SER A 299 20.76 -8.29 -14.99
N ASP A 300 20.87 -9.15 -16.00
CA ASP A 300 19.94 -10.28 -16.17
C ASP A 300 20.02 -11.28 -15.01
N GLU A 301 21.20 -11.41 -14.39
CA GLU A 301 21.39 -12.26 -13.22
C GLU A 301 20.58 -11.76 -12.00
N LEU A 302 20.72 -10.48 -11.63
CA LEU A 302 19.97 -9.91 -10.51
C LEU A 302 18.47 -9.89 -10.81
N PHE A 303 18.10 -9.61 -12.06
CA PHE A 303 16.71 -9.65 -12.50
C PHE A 303 16.09 -11.04 -12.33
N ARG A 304 16.77 -12.10 -12.80
CA ARG A 304 16.34 -13.49 -12.61
C ARG A 304 16.26 -13.87 -11.14
N LYS A 305 17.25 -13.47 -10.33
CA LYS A 305 17.26 -13.72 -8.88
C LYS A 305 16.04 -13.11 -8.20
N ALA A 306 15.73 -11.85 -8.52
CA ALA A 306 14.57 -11.12 -8.00
C ALA A 306 13.24 -11.82 -8.32
N LEU A 307 13.04 -12.24 -9.58
CA LEU A 307 11.81 -12.91 -9.99
C LEU A 307 11.69 -14.32 -9.40
N ASN A 308 12.79 -15.09 -9.35
CA ASN A 308 12.80 -16.41 -8.74
C ASN A 308 12.57 -16.38 -7.22
N ALA A 309 12.91 -15.27 -6.54
CA ALA A 309 12.65 -15.12 -5.11
C ALA A 309 11.15 -15.17 -4.78
N ARG A 310 10.30 -14.58 -5.64
CA ARG A 310 8.84 -14.55 -5.44
C ARG A 310 8.05 -15.57 -6.28
N ARG A 311 8.72 -16.57 -6.88
CA ARG A 311 8.04 -17.61 -7.70
C ARG A 311 7.01 -18.39 -6.89
N GLY A 312 5.85 -18.63 -7.48
CA GLY A 312 4.72 -19.29 -6.83
C GLY A 312 4.04 -18.46 -5.75
N VAL A 313 4.32 -17.16 -5.66
CA VAL A 313 3.61 -16.22 -4.79
C VAL A 313 2.60 -15.44 -5.63
N HIS A 314 1.37 -15.36 -5.16
CA HIS A 314 0.27 -14.68 -5.83
C HIS A 314 -0.37 -13.64 -4.92
N ALA A 315 -0.87 -12.57 -5.52
CA ALA A 315 -1.63 -11.52 -4.84
C ALA A 315 -3.12 -11.69 -5.17
N VAL A 316 -3.93 -12.04 -4.18
CA VAL A 316 -5.38 -12.25 -4.32
C VAL A 316 -6.16 -11.10 -3.71
N ARG A 317 -7.19 -10.65 -4.42
CA ARG A 317 -8.06 -9.56 -3.95
C ARG A 317 -8.76 -9.98 -2.65
N VAL A 318 -8.83 -9.07 -1.68
CA VAL A 318 -9.66 -9.27 -0.48
C VAL A 318 -11.00 -8.59 -0.68
N ASP A 319 -12.07 -9.30 -0.32
CA ASP A 319 -13.42 -8.78 -0.38
C ASP A 319 -13.85 -8.19 0.97
N TRP A 320 -14.20 -6.91 0.98
CA TRP A 320 -14.59 -6.20 2.19
C TRP A 320 -15.91 -6.70 2.76
N MET A 321 -16.84 -7.19 1.92
CA MET A 321 -18.11 -7.74 2.37
C MET A 321 -17.90 -9.07 3.10
N CYS A 322 -17.02 -9.93 2.57
CA CYS A 322 -16.65 -11.16 3.28
C CYS A 322 -16.01 -10.84 4.64
N ARG A 323 -15.10 -9.87 4.70
CA ARG A 323 -14.43 -9.45 5.94
C ARG A 323 -15.40 -8.85 6.96
N LEU A 324 -16.32 -8.00 6.52
CA LEU A 324 -17.34 -7.45 7.40
C LEU A 324 -18.29 -8.55 7.89
N CYS A 325 -18.70 -9.47 7.03
CA CYS A 325 -19.56 -10.58 7.42
C CYS A 325 -18.88 -11.49 8.44
N GLU A 326 -17.61 -11.81 8.23
CA GLU A 326 -16.78 -12.55 9.18
C GLU A 326 -16.72 -11.83 10.54
N ALA A 327 -16.43 -10.53 10.54
CA ALA A 327 -16.36 -9.72 11.76
C ALA A 327 -17.71 -9.66 12.48
N LEU A 328 -18.82 -9.51 11.76
CA LEU A 328 -20.16 -9.50 12.33
C LEU A 328 -20.49 -10.82 13.02
N ASN A 329 -20.16 -11.96 12.42
CA ASN A 329 -20.41 -13.27 13.02
C ASN A 329 -19.51 -13.55 14.24
N LYS A 330 -18.30 -12.99 14.27
CA LYS A 330 -17.35 -13.17 15.38
C LYS A 330 -17.45 -12.11 16.48
N ARG A 331 -18.39 -11.15 16.35
CA ARG A 331 -18.44 -9.98 17.23
C ARG A 331 -18.83 -10.35 18.66
N LYS A 332 -18.23 -9.66 19.62
CA LYS A 332 -18.69 -9.65 21.01
C LYS A 332 -19.85 -8.66 21.19
N GLN A 333 -20.68 -8.86 22.21
CA GLN A 333 -21.85 -8.01 22.46
C GLN A 333 -21.48 -6.54 22.77
N ASP A 334 -20.31 -6.29 23.35
CA ASP A 334 -19.80 -4.96 23.71
C ASP A 334 -19.26 -4.15 22.52
N ALA A 335 -19.09 -4.77 21.35
CA ALA A 335 -18.60 -4.11 20.14
C ALA A 335 -19.42 -2.85 19.73
N ARG A 336 -20.68 -2.76 20.16
CA ARG A 336 -21.60 -1.63 19.91
C ARG A 336 -21.39 -0.43 20.84
N LYS A 337 -20.63 -0.59 21.93
CA LYS A 337 -20.38 0.48 22.92
C LYS A 337 -19.21 1.38 22.53
N LYS A 338 -18.33 0.89 21.65
CA LYS A 338 -17.16 1.62 21.16
C LYS A 338 -17.62 2.81 20.32
N ALA A 339 -16.99 3.97 20.48
CA ALA A 339 -17.20 5.14 19.64
C ALA A 339 -15.89 5.91 19.49
N TYR A 340 -15.55 6.31 18.26
CA TYR A 340 -14.30 7.00 17.96
C TYR A 340 -14.46 8.52 18.09
N LYS A 341 -13.95 9.12 19.18
CA LYS A 341 -14.12 10.56 19.49
C LYS A 341 -13.27 11.54 18.67
N ALA A 342 -12.28 11.07 17.93
CA ALA A 342 -11.35 11.90 17.16
C ALA A 342 -10.82 11.11 15.96
N LEU A 343 -11.74 10.55 15.16
CA LEU A 343 -11.40 9.52 14.17
C LEU A 343 -10.47 10.06 13.08
N SER A 344 -10.75 11.27 12.58
CA SER A 344 -9.94 11.93 11.55
C SER A 344 -8.48 12.11 12.02
N ALA A 345 -8.30 12.72 13.21
CA ALA A 345 -6.98 12.94 13.79
C ALA A 345 -6.25 11.62 14.11
N ALA A 346 -6.97 10.62 14.60
CA ALA A 346 -6.40 9.30 14.89
C ALA A 346 -5.88 8.62 13.61
N ARG A 347 -6.64 8.66 12.50
CA ARG A 347 -6.21 8.12 11.20
C ARG A 347 -5.00 8.86 10.65
N MET A 348 -4.99 10.19 10.69
CA MET A 348 -3.85 11.00 10.26
C MET A 348 -2.58 10.66 11.04
N LYS A 349 -2.67 10.60 12.37
CA LYS A 349 -1.54 10.25 13.25
C LYS A 349 -1.04 8.83 13.02
N ALA A 350 -1.95 7.86 12.86
CA ALA A 350 -1.59 6.47 12.61
C ALA A 350 -0.94 6.26 11.24
N GLY A 351 -1.42 6.99 10.22
CA GLY A 351 -0.91 6.90 8.86
C GLY A 351 0.51 7.43 8.70
N LYS A 352 0.98 8.36 9.55
CA LYS A 352 2.34 8.95 9.47
C LYS A 352 2.73 9.35 8.04
N CYS A 353 1.78 9.93 7.32
CA CYS A 353 1.92 10.16 5.88
C CYS A 353 3.08 11.10 5.56
N ARG A 354 3.76 10.86 4.45
CA ARG A 354 4.86 11.71 3.94
C ARG A 354 4.52 12.25 2.56
N ILE A 355 5.18 13.33 2.18
CA ILE A 355 5.16 13.92 0.83
C ILE A 355 6.56 14.20 0.35
N TRP A 356 6.76 14.14 -0.95
CA TRP A 356 7.99 14.60 -1.59
C TRP A 356 7.79 16.01 -2.12
N LYS A 357 8.55 16.99 -1.61
CA LYS A 357 8.44 18.39 -2.00
C LYS A 357 9.81 19.05 -1.98
N ARG A 358 10.13 19.79 -3.05
CA ARG A 358 11.42 20.51 -3.23
C ARG A 358 12.65 19.60 -3.02
N GLY A 359 12.60 18.37 -3.54
CA GLY A 359 13.75 17.45 -3.48
C GLY A 359 13.82 16.56 -2.25
N PHE A 360 12.96 16.73 -1.24
CA PHE A 360 13.04 15.99 0.02
C PHE A 360 11.70 15.40 0.44
N PHE A 361 11.76 14.27 1.15
CA PHE A 361 10.61 13.70 1.86
C PHE A 361 10.37 14.46 3.17
N ARG A 362 9.10 14.82 3.43
CA ARG A 362 8.66 15.51 4.65
C ARG A 362 7.40 14.87 5.18
N THR A 363 7.17 14.95 6.49
CA THR A 363 5.88 14.57 7.09
C THR A 363 4.77 15.44 6.51
N TYR A 364 3.66 14.81 6.13
CA TYR A 364 2.46 15.51 5.72
C TYR A 364 1.79 16.13 6.95
N ARG A 365 1.47 17.43 6.89
CA ARG A 365 0.64 18.13 7.87
C ARG A 365 -0.58 18.68 7.15
N SER A 366 -1.77 18.46 7.70
CA SER A 366 -3.01 18.99 7.13
C SER A 366 -3.04 20.52 7.25
N THR A 367 -3.67 21.21 6.30
CA THR A 367 -3.87 22.67 6.34
C THR A 367 -4.69 23.13 7.55
N HIS A 368 -5.44 22.23 8.20
CA HIS A 368 -6.12 22.53 9.46
C HIS A 368 -5.20 22.57 10.70
N GLU A 369 -4.00 22.00 10.62
CA GLU A 369 -2.98 22.11 11.67
C GLU A 369 -2.12 23.37 11.51
N THR A 370 -1.94 23.86 10.27
CA THR A 370 -1.13 25.07 10.01
C THR A 370 -1.72 26.36 10.58
N VAL A 371 -3.00 26.38 10.94
CA VAL A 371 -3.62 27.56 11.58
C VAL A 371 -3.27 27.66 13.07
N LYS A 372 -2.88 26.57 13.73
CA LYS A 372 -2.46 26.60 15.14
C LYS A 372 -1.01 27.02 15.34
N ASP A 373 -0.14 26.81 14.36
CA ASP A 373 1.27 27.22 14.44
C ASP A 373 1.48 28.67 13.92
N ALA A 374 0.51 29.28 13.25
CA ALA A 374 0.60 30.64 12.72
C ALA A 374 0.09 31.73 13.70
N SER A 375 -0.22 31.35 14.95
CA SER A 375 -0.61 32.29 16.01
C SER A 375 0.46 32.46 17.11
N ASP A 376 1.63 31.81 16.96
CA ASP A 376 2.76 31.88 17.91
C ASP A 376 4.09 32.28 17.23
N GLU A 377 4.04 32.92 16.05
CA GLU A 377 5.12 33.76 15.49
C GLU A 377 4.61 35.20 15.35
#